data_AF-A0A151U2X9-F1
#
_entry.id   AF-A0A151U2X9-F1
#
_cell.length_a   1.000
_cell.length_b   1.000
_cell.length_c   1.000
_cell.angle_alpha   90.00
_cell.angle_beta   90.00
_cell.angle_gamma   90.00
#
_symmetry.space_group_name_H-M   'P 1'
#
loop_
_entity.id
_entity.type
_entity.pdbx_description
1 polymer ?
#
loop_
_entity_poly.entity_id
_entity_poly.type
_entity_poly.pdbx_seq_one_letter_code
_entity_poly.pdbx_strand_id
1 'polypeptide(L)'
;MIPVEVGEPSFRRKHFHEESNDGIIRAELDVVDETREKAQIVAEACKQRMTRRFNSTLKPRNFQEGDLVWTATGSAWRNPTERKLAAN
;
A
#
# COMPACT_ATOMS: atom_id res chain seq x y z
N MET A 1 17.11 -44.60 39.80
CA MET A 1 16.16 -44.50 38.67
C MET A 1 14.94 -43.78 39.20
N ILE A 2 14.63 -42.59 38.69
CA ILE A 2 13.51 -41.76 39.17
C ILE A 2 12.38 -41.85 38.15
N PRO A 3 11.15 -42.22 38.54
CA PRO A 3 10.03 -42.20 37.63
C PRO A 3 9.66 -40.74 37.33
N VAL A 4 9.62 -40.40 36.04
CA VAL A 4 9.07 -39.12 35.58
C VAL A 4 7.55 -39.27 35.55
N GLU A 5 6.85 -38.52 36.40
CA GLU A 5 5.40 -38.42 36.31
C GLU A 5 5.03 -37.60 35.06
N VAL A 6 4.55 -38.29 34.03
CA VAL A 6 3.99 -37.63 32.85
C VAL A 6 2.60 -37.15 33.25
N GLY A 7 2.47 -35.86 33.54
CA GLY A 7 1.21 -35.22 33.88
C GLY A 7 0.13 -35.43 32.81
N GLU A 8 -1.14 -35.36 33.23
CA GLU A 8 -2.28 -35.66 32.36
C GLU A 8 -2.24 -34.79 31.08
N PRO A 9 -2.42 -35.39 29.88
CA PRO A 9 -2.37 -34.62 28.65
C PRO A 9 -3.47 -33.56 28.64
N SER A 10 -3.09 -32.33 28.25
CA SER A 10 -4.03 -31.22 28.14
C SER A 10 -5.15 -31.52 27.14
N PHE A 11 -6.29 -30.85 27.30
CA PHE A 11 -7.45 -31.01 26.40
C PHE A 11 -7.07 -30.86 24.91
N ARG A 12 -6.22 -29.87 24.59
CA ARG A 12 -5.69 -29.67 23.23
C ARG A 12 -4.91 -30.88 22.70
N ARG A 13 -4.18 -31.58 23.56
CA ARG A 13 -3.40 -32.78 23.19
C ARG A 13 -4.29 -34.02 23.07
N LYS A 14 -5.34 -34.13 23.88
CA LYS A 14 -6.34 -35.21 23.80
C LYS A 14 -7.22 -35.11 22.54
N HIS A 15 -7.53 -33.90 22.10
CA HIS A 15 -8.40 -33.62 20.94
C HIS A 15 -7.62 -33.14 19.70
N PHE A 16 -6.31 -33.36 19.65
CA PHE A 16 -5.50 -33.02 18.48
C PHE A 16 -5.87 -33.95 17.32
N HIS A 17 -6.32 -33.36 16.21
CA HIS A 17 -6.66 -34.12 15.00
C HIS A 17 -5.86 -33.56 13.82
N GLU A 18 -4.80 -34.30 13.47
CA GLU A 18 -3.78 -33.86 12.51
C GLU A 18 -4.34 -33.70 11.09
N GLU A 19 -5.21 -34.61 10.64
CA GLU A 19 -5.82 -34.56 9.30
C GLU A 19 -6.74 -33.35 9.09
N SER A 20 -7.40 -32.88 10.15
CA SER A 20 -8.25 -31.67 10.09
C SER A 20 -7.43 -30.38 10.01
N ASN A 21 -6.24 -30.37 10.63
CA ASN A 21 -5.37 -29.20 10.64
C ASN A 21 -4.86 -28.86 9.24
N ASP A 22 -4.44 -29.86 8.47
CA ASP A 22 -3.97 -29.64 7.09
C ASP A 22 -5.06 -29.04 6.19
N GLY A 23 -6.31 -29.48 6.35
CA GLY A 23 -7.45 -28.92 5.63
C GLY A 23 -7.74 -27.46 6.01
N ILE A 24 -7.72 -27.16 7.31
CA ILE A 24 -7.94 -25.81 7.84
C ILE A 24 -6.82 -24.85 7.39
N ILE A 25 -5.56 -25.27 7.47
CA ILE A 25 -4.41 -24.46 7.04
C ILE A 25 -4.50 -24.13 5.55
N ARG A 26 -4.88 -25.09 4.70
CA ARG A 26 -5.07 -24.85 3.27
C ARG A 26 -6.20 -23.85 3.00
N ALA A 27 -7.34 -24.00 3.68
CA ALA A 27 -8.46 -23.09 3.54
C ALA A 27 -8.11 -21.67 4.01
N GLU A 28 -7.35 -21.54 5.10
CA GLU A 28 -6.90 -20.24 5.61
C GLU A 28 -5.92 -19.56 4.65
N LEU A 29 -5.01 -20.33 4.03
CA LEU A 29 -4.09 -19.83 3.01
C LEU A 29 -4.83 -19.31 1.77
N ASP A 30 -5.83 -20.03 1.26
CA ASP A 30 -6.64 -19.59 0.12
C ASP A 30 -7.33 -18.24 0.41
N VAL A 31 -7.87 -18.07 1.62
CA VAL A 31 -8.51 -16.82 2.04
C VAL A 31 -7.49 -15.66 2.08
N VAL A 32 -6.25 -15.92 2.51
CA VAL A 32 -5.17 -14.93 2.51
C VAL A 32 -4.79 -14.51 1.09
N ASP A 33 -4.74 -15.45 0.16
CA ASP A 33 -4.39 -15.14 -1.24
C ASP A 33 -5.50 -14.34 -1.93
N GLU A 34 -6.78 -14.69 -1.74
CA GLU A 34 -7.90 -13.90 -2.25
C GLU A 34 -7.91 -12.46 -1.71
N THR A 35 -7.65 -12.30 -0.42
CA THR A 35 -7.63 -10.96 0.21
C THR A 35 -6.46 -10.13 -0.31
N ARG A 36 -5.30 -10.77 -0.54
CA ARG A 36 -4.14 -10.12 -1.15
C ARG A 36 -4.43 -9.67 -2.57
N GLU A 37 -5.05 -10.51 -3.40
CA GLU A 37 -5.41 -10.16 -4.78
C GLU A 37 -6.38 -8.96 -4.80
N LYS A 38 -7.43 -9.00 -3.99
CA LYS A 38 -8.38 -7.88 -3.83
C LYS A 38 -7.67 -6.59 -3.41
N ALA A 39 -6.73 -6.68 -2.46
CA ALA A 39 -5.94 -5.53 -2.02
C ALA A 39 -5.02 -4.98 -3.13
N GLN A 40 -4.40 -5.85 -3.94
CA GLN A 40 -3.58 -5.45 -5.07
C GLN A 40 -4.40 -4.69 -6.12
N ILE A 41 -5.58 -5.18 -6.48
CA ILE A 41 -6.49 -4.52 -7.43
C ILE A 41 -6.83 -3.10 -6.96
N VAL A 42 -7.17 -2.94 -5.67
CA VAL A 42 -7.48 -1.62 -5.09
C VAL A 42 -6.26 -0.70 -5.11
N ALA A 43 -5.07 -1.21 -4.76
CA ALA A 43 -3.84 -0.45 -4.77
C ALA A 43 -3.47 0.04 -6.18
N GLU A 44 -3.57 -0.83 -7.19
CA GLU A 44 -3.32 -0.49 -8.58
C GLU A 44 -4.34 0.52 -9.11
N ALA A 45 -5.62 0.33 -8.82
CA ALA A 45 -6.66 1.29 -9.19
C ALA A 45 -6.40 2.67 -8.57
N CYS A 46 -5.99 2.72 -7.30
CA CYS A 46 -5.62 3.97 -6.62
C CYS A 46 -4.43 4.64 -7.31
N LYS A 47 -3.36 3.87 -7.58
CA LYS A 47 -2.16 4.36 -8.29
C LYS A 47 -2.53 4.93 -9.66
N GLN A 48 -3.32 4.20 -10.46
CA GLN A 48 -3.77 4.66 -11.78
C GLN A 48 -4.60 5.94 -11.69
N ARG A 49 -5.52 6.05 -10.72
CA ARG A 49 -6.32 7.27 -10.50
C ARG A 49 -5.43 8.47 -10.18
N MET A 50 -4.44 8.29 -9.31
CA MET A 50 -3.48 9.36 -8.98
C MET A 50 -2.66 9.78 -10.19
N THR A 51 -2.11 8.82 -10.95
CA THR A 51 -1.33 9.11 -12.16
C THR A 51 -2.16 9.85 -13.21
N ARG A 52 -3.40 9.41 -13.47
CA ARG A 52 -4.31 10.09 -14.41
C ARG A 52 -4.59 11.53 -13.96
N ARG A 53 -4.91 11.74 -12.69
CA ARG A 53 -5.18 13.08 -12.13
C ARG A 53 -3.98 14.00 -12.30
N PHE A 54 -2.80 13.53 -11.92
CA PHE A 54 -1.57 14.29 -12.03
C PHE A 54 -1.26 14.64 -13.49
N ASN A 55 -1.24 13.65 -14.38
CA ASN A 55 -0.93 13.84 -15.80
C ASN A 55 -1.96 14.74 -16.51
N SER A 56 -3.24 14.69 -16.12
CA SER A 56 -4.27 15.57 -16.69
C SER A 56 -4.15 17.04 -16.24
N THR A 57 -3.62 17.27 -15.03
CA THR A 57 -3.45 18.61 -14.47
C THR A 57 -2.16 19.26 -14.96
N LEU A 58 -1.14 18.45 -15.23
CA LEU A 58 0.13 18.91 -15.78
C LEU A 58 0.02 19.15 -17.29
N LYS A 59 0.00 20.41 -17.69
CA LYS A 59 0.26 20.77 -19.10
C LYS A 59 1.77 20.74 -19.36
N PRO A 60 2.28 19.90 -20.28
CA PRO A 60 3.69 19.92 -20.64
C PRO A 60 4.06 21.29 -21.20
N ARG A 61 5.20 21.83 -20.75
CA ARG A 61 5.78 23.07 -21.27
C ARG A 61 7.04 22.70 -22.05
N ASN A 62 7.11 23.16 -23.29
CA ASN A 62 8.32 23.07 -24.09
C ASN A 62 9.16 24.31 -23.80
N PHE A 63 10.44 24.12 -23.51
CA PHE A 63 11.41 25.20 -23.28
C PHE A 63 12.49 25.13 -24.36
N GLN A 64 12.97 26.28 -24.81
CA GLN A 64 14.06 26.41 -25.78
C GLN A 64 15.29 27.06 -25.13
N GLU A 65 16.43 26.94 -25.82
CA GLU A 65 17.68 27.57 -25.38
C GLU A 65 17.51 29.09 -25.34
N GLY A 66 17.77 29.71 -24.18
CA GLY A 66 17.50 31.12 -23.91
C GLY A 66 16.24 31.41 -23.09
N ASP A 67 15.38 30.41 -22.85
CA ASP A 67 14.20 30.59 -21.99
C ASP A 67 14.59 30.69 -20.51
N LEU A 68 14.21 31.80 -19.88
CA LEU A 68 14.36 32.00 -18.44
C LEU A 68 13.20 31.34 -17.68
N VAL A 69 13.51 30.32 -16.87
CA VAL A 69 12.52 29.60 -16.05
C VAL A 69 12.76 29.86 -14.57
N TRP A 70 11.74 30.32 -13.85
CA TRP A 70 11.80 30.47 -12.40
C TRP A 70 11.52 29.13 -11.72
N THR A 71 12.56 28.51 -11.13
CA THR A 71 12.40 27.33 -10.27
C THR A 71 12.25 27.77 -8.82
N ALA A 72 11.16 27.38 -8.16
CA ALA A 72 11.02 27.61 -6.72
C ALA A 72 11.88 26.59 -5.96
N THR A 73 12.95 27.04 -5.30
CA THR A 73 13.92 26.20 -4.56
C THR A 73 13.42 25.77 -3.16
N GLY A 74 12.09 25.73 -2.93
CA GLY A 74 11.51 25.40 -1.62
C GLY A 74 10.05 24.95 -1.71
N SER A 75 9.46 24.55 -0.58
CA SER A 75 8.09 24.04 -0.47
C SER A 75 7.04 25.15 -0.65
N ALA A 76 6.96 25.72 -1.84
CA ALA A 76 5.96 26.71 -2.20
C ALA A 76 4.73 26.01 -2.80
N TRP A 77 3.79 25.62 -1.94
CA TRP A 77 2.39 25.52 -2.35
C TRP A 77 1.95 26.93 -2.77
N ARG A 78 2.09 27.26 -4.06
CA ARG A 78 1.82 28.61 -4.54
C ARG A 78 0.31 28.89 -4.52
N ASN A 79 -0.09 29.87 -3.71
CA ASN A 79 -1.41 30.46 -3.72
C ASN A 79 -1.64 31.20 -5.06
N PRO A 80 -2.78 31.01 -5.76
CA PRO A 80 -3.06 31.65 -7.04
C PRO A 80 -3.14 33.19 -7.00
N THR A 81 -3.31 33.77 -5.82
CA THR A 81 -3.60 35.19 -5.60
C THR A 81 -2.37 36.09 -5.73
N GLU A 82 -1.15 35.55 -5.70
CA GLU A 82 0.10 36.32 -5.74
C GLU A 82 0.45 36.86 -7.14
N ARG A 83 -0.34 36.56 -8.17
CA ARG A 83 -0.07 37.00 -9.55
C ARG A 83 -0.48 38.43 -9.90
N LYS A 84 -0.96 39.23 -8.94
CA LYS A 84 -1.22 40.66 -9.15
C LYS A 84 -0.21 41.51 -8.40
N LEU A 85 1.01 41.56 -8.92
CA LEU A 85 1.90 42.71 -8.73
C LEU A 85 2.10 43.33 -10.11
N ALA A 86 1.28 44.32 -10.44
CA ALA A 86 1.58 45.25 -11.51
C ALA A 86 2.70 46.17 -11.03
N ALA A 87 3.74 46.35 -11.84
CA ALA A 87 4.75 47.39 -11.63
C ALA A 87 4.23 48.73 -12.19
N ASN A 88 4.67 49.83 -11.56
CA ASN A 88 4.39 51.22 -11.92
C ASN A 88 4.73 51.56 -13.37
#